data_AF-K4R9B6-F1
#
_entry.id   AF-K4R9B6-F1
#
_cell.length_a   1.000
_cell.length_b   1.000
_cell.length_c   1.000
_cell.angle_alpha   90.00
_cell.angle_beta   90.00
_cell.angle_gamma   90.00
#
_symmetry.space_group_name_H-M   'P 1'
#
loop_
_entity.id
_entity.type
_entity.pdbx_description
1 polymer ?
#
loop_
_entity_poly.entity_id
_entity_poly.type
_entity_poly.pdbx_seq_one_letter_code
_entity_poly.pdbx_strand_id
1 'polypeptide(L)'
;MQRTGCWSHITRVLLTYDQIRTYALPAAEGKQGDPRWPAFADRYGFDPAEPVQWEVEALEPEELQRLVLAAVEPYVDREVLAAQLAREQRQRRALSGFLGGWDASGAGPG
;
A
#
# COMPACT_ATOMS: atom_id res chain seq x y z
N MET A 1 22.07 8.67 -10.99
CA MET A 1 20.62 8.82 -11.28
C MET A 1 20.02 9.82 -10.30
N GLN A 2 19.66 11.01 -10.76
CA GLN A 2 18.98 12.03 -9.96
C GLN A 2 17.52 11.60 -9.79
N ARG A 3 17.04 11.45 -8.55
CA ARG A 3 15.61 11.19 -8.30
C ARG A 3 14.84 12.43 -8.76
N THR A 4 13.86 12.27 -9.63
CA THR A 4 12.96 13.37 -10.03
C THR A 4 12.31 13.92 -8.77
N GLY A 5 12.63 15.16 -8.39
CA GLY A 5 12.14 15.83 -7.19
C GLY A 5 10.65 16.22 -7.27
N CYS A 6 9.82 15.41 -7.91
CA CYS A 6 8.40 15.67 -8.14
C CYS A 6 7.52 15.34 -6.93
N TRP A 7 8.09 14.83 -5.84
CA TRP A 7 7.36 14.45 -4.64
C TRP A 7 7.64 15.44 -3.51
N SER A 8 6.59 16.05 -2.96
CA SER A 8 6.69 16.93 -1.79
C SER A 8 6.97 16.14 -0.50
N HIS A 9 6.61 14.86 -0.45
CA HIS A 9 6.83 14.00 0.71
C HIS A 9 7.01 12.53 0.29
N ILE A 10 7.94 11.82 0.95
CA ILE A 10 8.16 10.38 0.77
C ILE A 10 8.29 9.75 2.15
N THR A 11 7.44 8.77 2.44
CA THR A 11 7.42 8.04 3.71
C THR A 11 7.58 6.56 3.47
N ARG A 12 8.52 5.93 4.21
CA ARG A 12 8.62 4.47 4.26
C ARG A 12 7.53 3.93 5.19
N VAL A 13 6.63 3.13 4.63
CA VAL A 13 5.46 2.59 5.35
C VAL A 13 5.66 1.15 5.85
N LEU A 14 6.60 0.42 5.25
CA LEU A 14 6.83 -1.00 5.51
C LEU A 14 8.30 -1.30 5.77
N LEU A 15 8.54 -2.44 6.41
CA LEU A 15 9.86 -2.92 6.79
C LEU A 15 10.65 -1.84 7.54
N THR A 16 9.99 -1.11 8.44
CA THR A 16 10.71 -0.35 9.46
C THR A 16 11.34 -1.33 10.44
N TYR A 17 12.42 -0.93 11.11
CA TYR A 17 13.08 -1.83 12.06
C TYR A 17 12.16 -2.25 13.21
N ASP A 18 11.30 -1.33 13.68
CA ASP A 18 10.32 -1.64 14.71
C ASP A 18 9.27 -2.65 14.24
N GLN A 19 8.81 -2.56 12.97
CA GLN A 19 7.93 -3.56 12.38
C GLN A 19 8.62 -4.92 12.30
N ILE A 20 9.86 -4.98 11.81
CA ILE A 20 10.64 -6.23 11.73
C ILE A 20 10.67 -6.94 13.10
N ARG A 21 10.92 -6.20 14.18
CA ARG A 21 10.93 -6.74 15.54
C ARG A 21 9.55 -7.14 16.05
N THR A 22 8.53 -6.31 15.79
CA THR A 22 7.16 -6.52 16.27
C THR A 22 6.52 -7.75 15.64
N TYR A 23 6.70 -7.93 14.34
CA TYR A 23 6.15 -9.08 13.61
C TYR A 23 7.11 -10.28 13.58
N ALA A 24 8.27 -10.18 14.22
CA ALA A 24 9.32 -11.20 14.21
C ALA A 24 9.62 -11.72 12.79
N LEU A 25 9.78 -10.79 11.83
CA LEU A 25 9.93 -11.15 10.42
C LEU A 25 11.21 -11.97 10.19
N PRO A 26 11.12 -13.09 9.46
CA PRO A 26 12.29 -13.90 9.14
C PRO A 26 13.29 -13.08 8.30
N ALA A 27 14.54 -13.12 8.72
CA ALA A 27 15.65 -12.54 7.98
C ALA A 27 16.18 -13.56 6.95
N ALA A 28 16.50 -13.08 5.76
CA ALA A 28 17.22 -13.81 4.73
C ALA A 28 18.67 -13.29 4.63
N GLU A 29 19.56 -14.06 3.99
CA GLU A 29 20.91 -13.58 3.69
C GLU A 29 20.83 -12.33 2.81
N GLY A 30 21.51 -11.27 3.25
CA GLY A 30 21.55 -9.98 2.58
C GLY A 30 22.65 -9.90 1.52
N LYS A 31 22.68 -8.77 0.82
CA LYS A 31 23.69 -8.55 -0.22
C LYS A 31 25.09 -8.38 0.37
N GLN A 32 25.98 -9.29 0.02
CA GLN A 32 27.40 -9.18 0.32
C GLN A 32 28.00 -7.91 -0.30
N GLY A 33 28.76 -7.17 0.52
CA GLY A 33 29.39 -5.91 0.11
C GLY A 33 28.45 -4.72 -0.11
N ASP A 34 27.20 -4.75 0.39
CA ASP A 34 26.35 -3.55 0.37
C ASP A 34 27.00 -2.43 1.20
N PRO A 35 27.40 -1.28 0.60
CA PRO A 35 28.07 -0.21 1.32
C PRO A 35 27.21 0.44 2.42
N ARG A 36 25.89 0.19 2.42
CA ARG A 36 24.96 0.69 3.44
C ARG A 36 24.86 -0.25 4.65
N TRP A 37 25.27 -1.51 4.51
CA TRP A 37 25.14 -2.53 5.57
C TRP A 37 25.89 -2.16 6.85
N PRO A 38 27.17 -1.74 6.83
CA PRO A 38 27.90 -1.48 8.06
C PRO A 38 27.23 -0.45 8.98
N ALA A 39 26.70 0.64 8.41
CA ALA A 39 25.98 1.66 9.17
C ALA A 39 24.62 1.17 9.70
N PHE A 40 23.95 0.27 8.96
CA PHE A 40 22.71 -0.35 9.42
C PHE A 40 22.98 -1.36 10.55
N ALA A 41 24.01 -2.18 10.41
CA ALA A 41 24.42 -3.18 11.38
C ALA A 41 24.81 -2.54 12.70
N ASP A 42 25.63 -1.48 12.66
CA ASP A 42 26.00 -0.69 13.85
C ASP A 42 24.77 -0.08 14.53
N ARG A 43 23.87 0.54 13.76
CA ARG A 43 22.66 1.19 14.29
C ARG A 43 21.71 0.22 15.01
N TYR A 44 21.63 -1.02 14.56
CA TYR A 44 20.63 -1.99 15.02
C TYR A 44 21.23 -3.25 15.69
N GLY A 45 22.55 -3.28 15.90
CA GLY A 45 23.24 -4.34 16.64
C GLY A 45 23.41 -5.67 15.90
N PHE A 46 23.61 -5.64 14.58
CA PHE A 46 23.91 -6.83 13.77
C PHE A 46 25.40 -7.02 13.55
N ASP A 47 25.81 -8.22 13.14
CA ASP A 47 27.19 -8.49 12.72
C ASP A 47 27.48 -7.80 11.37
N PRO A 48 28.46 -6.87 11.29
CA PRO A 48 28.85 -6.23 10.04
C PRO A 48 29.35 -7.20 8.96
N ALA A 49 29.79 -8.41 9.32
CA ALA A 49 30.27 -9.43 8.39
C ALA A 49 29.15 -10.32 7.81
N GLU A 50 27.95 -10.30 8.40
CA GLU A 50 26.82 -11.13 7.97
C GLU A 50 25.61 -10.27 7.58
N PRO A 51 25.57 -9.73 6.36
CA PRO A 51 24.43 -9.00 5.86
C PRO A 51 23.14 -9.81 5.93
N VAL A 52 22.06 -9.17 6.39
CA VAL A 52 20.70 -9.72 6.31
C VAL A 52 19.74 -8.77 5.61
N GLN A 53 18.68 -9.33 5.04
CA GLN A 53 17.58 -8.59 4.43
C GLN A 53 16.23 -9.15 4.84
N TRP A 54 15.19 -8.32 4.74
CA TRP A 54 13.80 -8.71 4.98
C TRP A 54 12.98 -8.40 3.75
N GLU A 55 12.15 -9.36 3.35
CA GLU A 55 11.24 -9.26 2.22
C GLU A 55 9.86 -8.82 2.70
N VAL A 56 9.14 -8.07 1.86
CA VAL A 56 7.78 -7.62 2.21
C VAL A 56 6.82 -8.80 2.27
N GLU A 57 7.05 -9.81 1.45
CA GLU A 57 6.31 -11.08 1.38
C GLU A 57 6.40 -11.90 2.67
N ALA A 58 7.29 -11.54 3.60
CA ALA A 58 7.34 -12.14 4.93
C ALA A 58 6.19 -11.66 5.84
N LEU A 59 5.48 -10.58 5.47
CA LEU A 59 4.26 -10.13 6.14
C LEU A 59 3.05 -10.86 5.57
N GLU A 60 2.13 -11.26 6.44
CA GLU A 60 0.82 -11.76 6.02
C GLU A 60 0.09 -10.73 5.14
N PRO A 61 -0.59 -11.15 4.04
CA PRO A 61 -1.24 -10.24 3.11
C PRO A 61 -2.24 -9.27 3.76
N GLU A 62 -3.02 -9.74 4.72
CA GLU A 62 -3.99 -8.93 5.46
C GLU A 62 -3.30 -7.89 6.37
N GLU A 63 -2.14 -8.24 6.91
CA GLU A 63 -1.31 -7.34 7.71
C GLU A 63 -0.75 -6.22 6.85
N LEU A 64 -0.17 -6.60 5.71
CA LEU A 64 0.35 -5.69 4.71
C LEU A 64 -0.74 -4.70 4.26
N GLN A 65 -1.92 -5.22 3.92
CA GLN A 65 -3.07 -4.39 3.54
C GLN A 65 -3.44 -3.40 4.65
N ARG A 66 -3.52 -3.87 5.89
CA ARG A 66 -3.88 -3.02 7.03
C ARG A 66 -2.86 -1.90 7.25
N LEU A 67 -1.56 -2.20 7.21
CA LEU A 67 -0.49 -1.22 7.40
C LEU A 67 -0.51 -0.16 6.30
N VAL A 68 -0.73 -0.57 5.05
CA VAL A 68 -0.84 0.36 3.93
C VAL A 68 -2.07 1.26 4.06
N LEU A 69 -3.24 0.69 4.38
CA LEU A 69 -4.46 1.48 4.57
C LEU A 69 -4.31 2.46 5.72
N ALA A 70 -3.72 2.04 6.84
CA ALA A 70 -3.46 2.91 7.99
C ALA A 70 -2.50 4.06 7.65
N ALA A 71 -1.50 3.82 6.78
CA ALA A 71 -0.58 4.87 6.34
C ALA A 71 -1.23 5.89 5.40
N VAL A 72 -2.22 5.46 4.60
CA VAL A 72 -2.96 6.32 3.67
C VAL A 72 -4.07 7.10 4.38
N GLU A 73 -4.66 6.52 5.43
CA GLU A 73 -5.80 7.07 6.16
C GLU A 73 -5.71 8.57 6.50
N PRO A 74 -4.59 9.11 7.00
CA PRO A 74 -4.49 10.53 7.36
C PRO A 74 -4.59 11.48 6.16
N TYR A 75 -4.38 10.97 4.95
CA TYR A 75 -4.43 11.73 3.70
C TYR A 75 -5.81 11.66 3.02
N VAL A 76 -6.77 10.93 3.60
CA VAL A 76 -8.11 10.78 3.05
C VAL A 76 -9.06 11.80 3.70
N ASP A 77 -9.57 12.72 2.88
CA ASP A 77 -10.71 13.54 3.27
C ASP A 77 -11.98 12.68 3.29
N ARG A 78 -12.47 12.38 4.49
CA ARG A 78 -13.62 11.49 4.71
C ARG A 78 -14.94 12.10 4.24
N GLU A 79 -15.09 13.42 4.32
CA GLU A 79 -16.30 14.11 3.87
C GLU A 79 -16.40 14.09 2.35
N VAL A 80 -15.29 14.41 1.67
CA VAL A 80 -15.19 14.32 0.22
C VAL A 80 -15.42 12.89 -0.24
N LEU A 81 -14.77 11.90 0.39
CA LEU A 81 -14.95 10.49 0.06
C LEU A 81 -16.42 10.06 0.18
N ALA A 82 -17.10 10.41 1.29
CA ALA A 82 -18.50 10.08 1.50
C ALA A 82 -19.40 10.72 0.44
N ALA A 83 -19.16 11.98 0.07
CA ALA A 83 -19.89 12.68 -0.99
C ALA A 83 -19.71 11.99 -2.35
N GLN A 84 -18.50 11.53 -2.67
CA GLN A 84 -18.21 10.79 -3.90
C GLN A 84 -18.94 9.44 -3.94
N LEU A 85 -18.89 8.67 -2.85
CA LEU A 85 -19.59 7.38 -2.75
C LEU A 85 -21.11 7.55 -2.92
N ALA A 86 -21.69 8.57 -2.31
CA ALA A 86 -23.12 8.87 -2.47
C ALA A 86 -23.48 9.23 -3.92
N ARG A 87 -22.60 9.96 -4.61
CA ARG A 87 -22.78 10.29 -6.04
C ARG A 87 -22.70 9.03 -6.91
N GLU A 88 -21.70 8.19 -6.71
CA GLU A 88 -21.53 6.93 -7.44
C GLU A 88 -22.75 6.01 -7.27
N GLN A 89 -23.27 5.89 -6.04
CA GLN A 89 -24.46 5.08 -5.78
C GLN A 89 -25.71 5.62 -6.49
N ARG A 90 -25.89 6.95 -6.55
CA ARG A 90 -26.98 7.55 -7.34
C ARG A 90 -26.84 7.25 -8.83
N GLN A 91 -25.63 7.35 -9.36
CA GLN A 91 -25.34 7.06 -10.77
C GLN A 91 -25.59 5.58 -11.11
N ARG A 92 -25.14 4.66 -10.26
CA ARG A 92 -25.40 3.22 -10.42
C ARG A 92 -26.90 2.91 -10.44
N ARG A 93 -27.67 3.49 -9.52
CA ARG A 93 -29.14 3.32 -9.50
C ARG A 93 -29.81 3.87 -10.76
N ALA A 94 -29.40 5.04 -11.23
CA ALA A 94 -29.93 5.62 -12.46
C ALA A 94 -29.62 4.74 -13.69
N LEU A 95 -28.40 4.21 -13.78
CA LEU A 95 -28.00 3.30 -14.86
C LEU A 95 -28.78 1.97 -14.80
N SER A 96 -28.90 1.36 -13.63
CA SER A 96 -29.69 0.13 -13.45
C SER A 96 -31.17 0.35 -13.78
N GLY A 97 -31.74 1.50 -13.40
CA GLY A 97 -33.12 1.86 -13.76
C GLY A 97 -33.31 2.08 -15.26
N PHE A 98 -32.35 2.73 -15.92
CA PHE A 98 -32.35 2.90 -17.37
C PHE A 98 -32.29 1.57 -18.10
N LEU A 99 -31.37 0.67 -17.73
CA LEU A 99 -31.26 -0.67 -18.33
C LEU A 99 -32.52 -1.51 -18.11
N GLY A 100 -33.06 -1.53 -16.88
CA GLY A 100 -34.31 -2.26 -16.61
C GLY A 100 -35.52 -1.72 -17.35
N GLY A 101 -35.59 -0.39 -17.58
CA GLY A 101 -36.61 0.22 -18.41
C GLY A 101 -36.42 -0.03 -19.91
N TRP A 102 -35.17 -0.10 -20.38
CA TRP A 102 -34.82 -0.42 -21.76
C TRP A 102 -35.25 -1.84 -22.14
N ASP A 103 -34.98 -2.82 -21.28
CA ASP A 103 -35.37 -4.22 -21.49
C ASP A 103 -36.90 -4.40 -21.48
N ALA A 104 -37.61 -3.64 -20.64
CA ALA A 104 -39.08 -3.66 -20.58
C ALA A 104 -39.76 -2.99 -21.79
N SER A 105 -39.05 -2.11 -22.49
CA SER A 105 -39.59 -1.33 -23.62
C SER A 105 -39.43 -2.02 -24.98
N GLY A 106 -38.76 -3.18 -25.06
CA GLY A 106 -38.58 -3.94 -26.30
C GLY A 106 -37.74 -3.23 -27.39
N ALA A 107 -37.01 -2.17 -27.06
CA ALA A 107 -36.22 -1.39 -28.00
C ALA A 107 -34.76 -1.89 -28.08
N GLY A 108 -34.54 -3.15 -28.42
CA GLY A 108 -33.20 -3.64 -28.79
C GLY A 108 -32.85 -3.26 -30.24
N PRO A 109 -31.60 -2.86 -30.58
CA PRO A 109 -31.21 -2.70 -31.98
C PRO A 109 -31.13 -4.10 -32.62
N GLY A 110 -31.91 -4.29 -33.68
CA GLY A 110 -31.74 -5.43 -34.60
C GLY A 110 -30.50 -5.28 -35.47
#